data_AF-A0A1W1ZD61-F1
#
_entry.id   AF-A0A1W1ZD61-F1
#
_cell.length_a   1.000
_cell.length_b   1.000
_cell.length_c   1.000
_cell.angle_alpha   90.00
_cell.angle_beta   90.00
_cell.angle_gamma   90.00
#
_symmetry.space_group_name_H-M   'P 1'
#
loop_
_entity.id
_entity.type
_entity.pdbx_description
1 polymer ?
#
loop_
_entity_poly.entity_id
_entity_poly.type
_entity_poly.pdbx_seq_one_letter_code
_entity_poly.pdbx_strand_id
1 'polypeptide(L)' 'MTPGEKLKIILDKADWTAADLAREAKITRMSASRMVRDMQDLNFEVMMVLRKKLKVNINQFFDS' A
#
# COMPACT_ATOMS: atom_id res chain seq x y z
N MET A 1 8.60 -8.01 9.30
CA MET A 1 8.53 -7.05 8.19
C MET A 1 7.41 -6.09 8.50
N THR A 2 7.66 -4.80 8.46
CA THR A 2 6.65 -3.80 8.76
C THR A 2 5.60 -3.71 7.65
N PRO A 3 4.40 -3.14 7.93
CA PRO A 3 3.40 -2.91 6.90
C PRO A 3 3.90 -2.11 5.70
N GLY A 4 4.75 -1.10 5.91
CA GLY A 4 5.37 -0.28 4.87
C GLY A 4 6.38 -1.04 4.03
N GLU A 5 7.21 -1.89 4.63
CA GLU A 5 8.10 -2.81 3.89
C GLU A 5 7.29 -3.80 3.03
N LYS A 6 6.22 -4.40 3.59
CA LYS A 6 5.29 -5.26 2.84
C LYS A 6 4.65 -4.51 1.68
N LEU A 7 4.18 -3.30 1.94
CA LEU A 7 3.55 -2.43 0.96
C LEU A 7 4.53 -2.13 -0.19
N LYS A 8 5.78 -1.77 0.13
CA LYS A 8 6.83 -1.53 -0.85
C LYS A 8 7.03 -2.74 -1.78
N ILE A 9 7.18 -3.93 -1.22
CA ILE A 9 7.38 -5.17 -1.99
C ILE A 9 6.19 -5.45 -2.93
N ILE A 10 4.96 -5.21 -2.46
CA ILE A 10 3.76 -5.40 -3.26
C ILE A 10 3.73 -4.43 -4.44
N LEU A 11 4.06 -3.16 -4.19
CA LEU A 11 4.13 -2.14 -5.24
C LEU A 11 5.24 -2.46 -6.25
N ASP A 12 6.44 -2.82 -5.78
CA ASP A 12 7.57 -3.20 -6.64
C ASP A 12 7.22 -4.40 -7.54
N LYS A 13 6.54 -5.43 -7.00
CA LYS A 13 6.07 -6.60 -7.77
C LYS A 13 5.00 -6.25 -8.82
N ALA A 14 4.25 -5.19 -8.58
CA ALA A 14 3.21 -4.71 -9.48
C ALA A 14 3.70 -3.64 -10.46
N ASP A 15 5.00 -3.29 -10.41
CA ASP A 15 5.58 -2.14 -11.13
C ASP A 15 4.82 -0.82 -10.82
N TRP A 16 4.43 -0.64 -9.57
CA TRP A 16 3.72 0.55 -9.09
C TRP A 16 4.62 1.44 -8.25
N THR A 17 4.44 2.74 -8.41
CA THR A 17 5.04 3.72 -7.50
C THR A 17 4.08 4.10 -6.37
N ALA A 18 4.59 4.77 -5.34
CA ALA A 18 3.73 5.41 -4.33
C ALA A 18 2.77 6.45 -4.96
N ALA A 19 3.12 7.04 -6.11
CA ALA A 19 2.24 7.97 -6.82
C ALA A 19 1.08 7.24 -7.52
N ASP A 20 1.31 6.03 -8.04
CA ASP A 20 0.25 5.19 -8.61
C ASP A 20 -0.72 4.73 -7.54
N LEU A 21 -0.18 4.28 -6.39
CA LEU A 21 -1.01 3.95 -5.23
C LEU A 21 -1.85 5.14 -4.80
N ALA A 22 -1.25 6.34 -4.70
CA ALA A 22 -1.96 7.55 -4.33
C ALA A 22 -3.10 7.90 -5.31
N ARG A 23 -2.84 7.77 -6.61
CA ARG A 23 -3.83 8.00 -7.67
C ARG A 23 -5.01 7.03 -7.57
N GLU A 24 -4.75 5.74 -7.39
CA GLU A 24 -5.78 4.71 -7.33
C GLU A 24 -6.57 4.77 -6.01
N ALA A 25 -5.91 5.09 -4.89
CA ALA A 25 -6.54 5.23 -3.58
C ALA A 25 -7.18 6.61 -3.35
N LYS A 26 -7.06 7.55 -4.30
CA LYS A 26 -7.53 8.94 -4.19
C LYS A 26 -7.00 9.65 -2.94
N ILE A 27 -5.72 9.41 -2.61
CA ILE A 27 -5.01 10.08 -1.51
C ILE A 27 -3.86 10.94 -2.05
N THR A 28 -3.23 11.72 -1.17
CA THR A 28 -2.06 12.50 -1.58
C THR A 28 -0.84 11.60 -1.79
N ARG A 29 0.04 11.98 -2.72
CA ARG A 29 1.34 11.30 -2.93
C ARG A 29 2.18 11.25 -1.66
N MET A 30 2.10 12.29 -0.83
CA MET A 30 2.79 12.35 0.45
C MET A 30 2.25 11.30 1.44
N SER A 31 0.93 11.12 1.53
CA SER A 31 0.31 10.10 2.37
C SER A 31 0.77 8.70 1.96
N ALA A 32 0.68 8.37 0.66
CA ALA A 32 1.17 7.08 0.15
C ALA A 32 2.68 6.88 0.42
N SER A 33 3.49 7.93 0.23
CA SER A 33 4.94 7.86 0.49
C SER A 33 5.26 7.65 1.97
N ARG A 34 4.47 8.23 2.88
CA ARG A 34 4.61 8.03 4.34
C ARG A 34 4.25 6.59 4.72
N MET A 35 3.19 6.01 4.13
CA MET A 35 2.82 4.61 4.36
C MET A 35 3.91 3.63 3.89
N VAL A 36 4.47 3.84 2.70
CA VAL A 36 5.56 3.00 2.16
C VAL A 36 6.84 3.07 3.03
N ARG A 37 7.00 4.13 3.82
CA ARG A 37 8.14 4.36 4.72
C ARG A 37 7.82 4.10 6.20
N ASP A 38 6.69 3.46 6.51
CA ASP A 38 6.22 3.21 7.89
C ASP A 38 6.06 4.46 8.77
N MET A 39 5.89 5.63 8.17
CA MET A 39 5.64 6.88 8.90
C MET A 39 4.14 7.11 9.16
N GLN A 40 3.27 6.27 8.60
CA GLN A 40 1.83 6.37 8.69
C GLN A 40 1.20 5.01 8.42
N ASP A 41 0.15 4.66 9.16
CA ASP A 41 -0.62 3.44 8.93
C ASP A 41 -1.38 3.47 7.60
N LEU A 42 -1.63 2.29 7.04
CA LEU A 42 -2.48 2.13 5.86
C LEU A 42 -3.92 2.51 6.21
N ASN A 43 -4.53 3.34 5.35
CA ASN A 43 -5.95 3.66 5.47
C ASN A 43 -6.82 2.67 4.67
N PHE A 44 -8.13 2.80 4.84
CA PHE A 44 -9.09 1.91 4.20
C PHE A 44 -9.03 1.97 2.67
N GLU A 45 -8.82 3.15 2.09
CA GLU A 45 -8.70 3.35 0.65
C GLU A 45 -7.53 2.55 0.07
N VAL A 46 -6.38 2.59 0.72
CA VAL A 46 -5.20 1.81 0.32
C VAL A 46 -5.49 0.31 0.45
N MET A 47 -6.05 -0.15 1.57
CA MET A 47 -6.41 -1.57 1.73
C MET A 47 -7.35 -2.06 0.62
N MET A 48 -8.30 -1.22 0.20
CA MET A 48 -9.22 -1.54 -0.89
C MET A 48 -8.52 -1.64 -2.24
N VAL A 49 -7.55 -0.77 -2.53
CA VAL A 49 -6.73 -0.86 -3.73
C VAL A 49 -5.88 -2.12 -3.73
N LEU A 50 -5.20 -2.42 -2.61
CA LEU A 50 -4.40 -3.63 -2.46
C LEU A 50 -5.23 -4.89 -2.72
N ARG A 51 -6.43 -4.97 -2.15
CA ARG A 51 -7.35 -6.11 -2.35
C ARG A 51 -7.90 -6.20 -3.77
N LYS A 52 -8.44 -5.10 -4.30
CA LYS A 52 -9.21 -5.13 -5.56
C LYS A 52 -8.33 -5.11 -6.81
N LYS A 53 -7.27 -4.30 -6.80
CA LYS A 53 -6.39 -4.04 -7.95
C LYS A 53 -5.16 -4.97 -7.91
N LEU A 54 -4.48 -5.04 -6.77
CA LEU A 54 -3.25 -5.82 -6.62
C LEU A 54 -3.46 -7.25 -6.11
N LYS A 55 -4.72 -7.66 -5.90
CA LYS A 55 -5.13 -9.01 -5.47
C LYS A 55 -4.44 -9.50 -4.18
N VAL A 56 -4.08 -8.56 -3.30
CA VAL A 56 -3.48 -8.87 -2.00
C VAL A 56 -4.52 -9.44 -1.05
N ASN A 57 -4.18 -10.52 -0.37
CA ASN A 57 -4.96 -11.01 0.77
C ASN A 57 -4.63 -10.16 2.00
N ILE A 58 -5.59 -9.34 2.42
CA ILE A 58 -5.39 -8.37 3.52
C ILE A 58 -5.21 -9.07 4.87
N ASN A 59 -5.85 -10.23 5.11
CA ASN A 59 -5.65 -10.97 6.35
C ASN A 59 -4.19 -11.42 6.47
N GLN A 60 -3.66 -12.01 5.39
CA GLN A 60 -2.25 -12.42 5.33
C GLN A 60 -1.26 -11.25 5.37
N PHE A 61 -1.68 -10.08 4.88
CA PHE A 61 -0.85 -8.87 4.94
C PHE A 61 -0.54 -8.46 6.39
N PHE A 62 -1.49 -8.63 7.32
CA PHE A 62 -1.35 -8.24 8.73
C PHE A 62 -1.03 -9.39 9.69
N ASP A 63 -1.20 -10.66 9.30
CA ASP A 63 -0.95 -11.84 10.15
C ASP A 63 0.54 -12.15 10.44
N SER A 64 1.48 -11.26 10.12
CA SER A 64 2.94 -11.51 10.22
C SER A 64 3.75 -10.36 10.79
#